data_AF-I3ZTS4-F1
#
_entry.id   AF-I3ZTS4-F1
#
_cell.length_a   1.000
_cell.length_b   1.000
_cell.length_c   1.000
_cell.angle_alpha   90.00
_cell.angle_beta   90.00
_cell.angle_gamma   90.00
#
_symmetry.space_group_name_H-M   'P 1'
#
loop_
_entity.id
_entity.type
_entity.pdbx_description
1 polymer ?
#
loop_
_entity_poly.entity_id
_entity_poly.type
_entity_poly.pdbx_seq_one_letter_code
_entity_poly.pdbx_strand_id
1 'polypeptide(L)'
;MLDPFGPEARRLIEDEFDGVEELLAVIPSYVSIEAVLERVMWIKSREIPREVLELEGIRDLFTFYALLGALAFSPYGLEMELVKEASIRLYMERIRKAGRLEGTALPLSTVERDEIPGRDRTILEKTHHTELGPEERKRLKLEYKIHLSKFLELWDGSLREVYIRGGNAYLTRDQAIELWRRSFERNFERAVNLLYEIRDELPDYYLRIYERLGELAREHFKERLEKMGRAEAQPLRFDLFPPCVKIALGGVPAGLRNYAITVLLTSFLSYARLCPNPPRRDVRIRDCVSDLSVLEKEILPVIIEAGNRCKPPLFEDQPHEIKNIWYHLGFGLTDRPSLEDSGNSPWYFPPNCSKIKANAPELCRPDRDCRNVKNPLTYYLRKLYLESRKKGKGESGETDGEKNG
;
A
#
# COMPACT_ATOMS: atom_id res chain seq x y z
N MET A 1 -0.93 -8.09 23.02
CA MET A 1 -0.44 -8.28 21.63
C MET A 1 0.51 -7.13 21.24
N LEU A 2 1.78 -7.42 20.91
CA LEU A 2 2.76 -6.39 20.51
C LEU A 2 2.76 -6.11 19.01
N ASP A 3 2.48 -7.10 18.19
CA ASP A 3 2.47 -7.01 16.74
C ASP A 3 1.47 -8.03 16.17
N PRO A 4 0.45 -7.59 15.42
CA PRO A 4 -0.58 -8.47 14.87
C PRO A 4 -0.08 -9.35 13.71
N PHE A 5 1.16 -9.14 13.25
CA PHE A 5 1.85 -9.99 12.29
C PHE A 5 2.95 -10.84 12.93
N GLY A 6 3.13 -10.71 14.25
CA GLY A 6 4.14 -11.41 15.03
C GLY A 6 3.85 -12.90 15.21
N PRO A 7 4.81 -13.67 15.76
CA PRO A 7 4.65 -15.11 15.96
C PRO A 7 3.47 -15.48 16.87
N GLU A 8 3.21 -14.68 17.91
CA GLU A 8 2.06 -14.89 18.81
C GLU A 8 0.73 -14.78 18.07
N ALA A 9 0.57 -13.71 17.27
CA ALA A 9 -0.63 -13.51 16.47
C ALA A 9 -0.84 -14.63 15.44
N ARG A 10 0.23 -15.06 14.76
CA ARG A 10 0.14 -16.15 13.78
C ARG A 10 -0.30 -17.47 14.43
N ARG A 11 0.29 -17.83 15.58
CA ARG A 11 -0.12 -19.03 16.32
C ARG A 11 -1.59 -18.97 16.72
N LEU A 12 -2.06 -17.85 17.28
CA LEU A 12 -3.47 -17.71 17.64
C LEU A 12 -4.40 -17.90 16.43
N ILE A 13 -4.04 -17.35 15.27
CA ILE A 13 -4.84 -17.48 14.05
C ILE A 13 -4.81 -18.91 13.49
N GLU A 14 -3.64 -19.54 13.48
CA GLU A 14 -3.45 -20.92 12.99
C GLU A 14 -4.13 -21.94 13.93
N ASP A 15 -3.95 -21.81 15.25
CA ASP A 15 -4.43 -22.76 16.25
C ASP A 15 -5.95 -22.66 16.47
N GLU A 16 -6.53 -21.44 16.44
CA GLU A 16 -7.96 -21.24 16.74
C GLU A 16 -8.86 -21.17 15.50
N PHE A 17 -8.34 -20.77 14.33
CA PHE A 17 -9.15 -20.50 13.13
C PHE A 17 -8.64 -21.19 11.86
N ASP A 18 -7.55 -21.98 11.89
CA ASP A 18 -6.98 -22.61 10.67
C ASP A 18 -6.66 -21.59 9.54
N GLY A 19 -6.39 -20.33 9.91
CA GLY A 19 -5.96 -19.29 8.98
C GLY A 19 -6.80 -18.01 8.96
N VAL A 20 -6.42 -17.09 8.07
CA VAL A 20 -6.99 -15.73 8.00
C VAL A 20 -8.37 -15.72 7.35
N GLU A 21 -8.67 -16.62 6.43
CA GLU A 21 -9.96 -16.67 5.73
C GLU A 21 -11.10 -17.02 6.69
N GLU A 22 -10.94 -18.08 7.49
CA GLU A 22 -11.90 -18.48 8.51
C GLU A 22 -12.00 -17.43 9.64
N LEU A 23 -10.88 -16.83 10.05
CA LEU A 23 -10.88 -15.69 10.97
C LEU A 23 -11.81 -14.57 10.49
N LEU A 24 -11.73 -14.21 9.19
CA LEU A 24 -12.57 -13.18 8.59
C LEU A 24 -14.04 -13.61 8.46
N ALA A 25 -14.32 -14.90 8.27
CA ALA A 25 -15.69 -15.40 8.29
C ALA A 25 -16.35 -15.24 9.67
N VAL A 26 -15.56 -15.41 10.74
CA VAL A 26 -16.06 -15.46 12.12
C VAL A 26 -16.17 -14.06 12.76
N ILE A 27 -15.25 -13.15 12.48
CA ILE A 27 -15.17 -11.79 13.06
C ILE A 27 -16.53 -11.05 13.16
N PRO A 28 -17.39 -11.02 12.11
CA PRO A 28 -18.67 -10.30 12.16
C PRO A 28 -19.60 -10.74 13.31
N SER A 29 -19.44 -11.96 13.81
CA SER A 29 -20.25 -12.50 14.92
C SER A 29 -19.74 -12.08 16.31
N TYR A 30 -18.50 -11.58 16.40
CA TYR A 30 -17.83 -11.31 17.67
C TYR A 30 -17.58 -9.83 17.95
N VAL A 31 -17.52 -9.00 16.90
CA VAL A 31 -17.13 -7.59 17.02
C VAL A 31 -18.07 -6.71 16.23
N SER A 32 -18.64 -5.69 16.88
CA SER A 32 -19.48 -4.68 16.21
C SER A 32 -18.64 -3.73 15.34
N ILE A 33 -19.25 -3.11 14.34
CA ILE A 33 -18.61 -2.10 13.50
C ILE A 33 -18.09 -0.93 14.35
N GLU A 34 -18.85 -0.53 15.37
CA GLU A 34 -18.48 0.54 16.31
C GLU A 34 -17.17 0.23 17.04
N ALA A 35 -17.04 -0.99 17.59
CA ALA A 35 -15.83 -1.42 18.29
C ALA A 35 -14.61 -1.49 17.36
N VAL A 36 -14.81 -1.78 16.07
CA VAL A 36 -13.73 -1.74 15.08
C VAL A 36 -13.28 -0.31 14.80
N LEU A 37 -14.23 0.61 14.61
CA LEU A 37 -13.93 2.02 14.28
C LEU A 37 -13.29 2.77 15.46
N GLU A 38 -13.58 2.39 16.70
CA GLU A 38 -12.92 2.90 17.90
C GLU A 38 -11.39 2.78 17.83
N ARG A 39 -10.84 1.77 17.12
CA ARG A 39 -9.39 1.64 16.93
C ARG A 39 -8.75 2.76 16.12
N VAL A 40 -9.54 3.55 15.40
CA VAL A 40 -9.05 4.53 14.42
C VAL A 40 -9.52 5.94 14.74
N MET A 41 -10.72 6.09 15.32
CA MET A 41 -11.35 7.40 15.58
C MET A 41 -10.49 8.35 16.45
N TRP A 42 -9.70 7.81 17.38
CA TRP A 42 -8.86 8.60 18.26
C TRP A 42 -7.67 9.27 17.58
N ILE A 43 -7.39 8.98 16.30
CA ILE A 43 -6.23 9.54 15.61
C ILE A 43 -6.23 11.08 15.61
N LYS A 44 -7.42 11.68 15.63
CA LYS A 44 -7.64 13.14 15.67
C LYS A 44 -7.33 13.72 17.05
N SER A 45 -7.79 13.09 18.13
CA SER A 45 -7.50 13.50 19.51
C SER A 45 -6.05 13.22 19.90
N ARG A 46 -5.36 12.33 19.16
CA ARG A 46 -4.00 11.84 19.43
C ARG A 46 -3.85 11.08 20.76
N GLU A 47 -4.96 10.82 21.45
CA GLU A 47 -5.01 10.09 22.71
C GLU A 47 -5.64 8.73 22.48
N ILE A 48 -4.84 7.67 22.65
CA ILE A 48 -5.32 6.30 22.47
C ILE A 48 -6.23 5.94 23.66
N PRO A 49 -7.50 5.54 23.43
CA PRO A 49 -8.39 5.09 24.48
C PRO A 49 -7.79 3.91 25.23
N ARG A 50 -7.99 3.87 26.55
CA ARG A 50 -7.41 2.85 27.41
C ARG A 50 -7.89 1.46 27.02
N GLU A 51 -9.17 1.36 26.68
CA GLU A 51 -9.85 0.16 26.22
C GLU A 51 -9.16 -0.40 24.98
N VAL A 52 -8.84 0.47 24.00
CA VAL A 52 -8.13 0.09 22.78
C VAL A 52 -6.68 -0.30 23.07
N LEU A 53 -6.01 0.43 23.95
CA LEU A 53 -4.60 0.18 24.28
C LEU A 53 -4.39 -1.13 25.04
N GLU A 54 -5.32 -1.47 25.93
CA GLU A 54 -5.32 -2.67 26.79
C GLU A 54 -6.07 -3.86 26.17
N LEU A 55 -6.56 -3.76 24.92
CA LEU A 55 -7.07 -4.92 24.18
C LEU A 55 -5.97 -5.99 24.03
N GLU A 56 -6.29 -7.21 24.45
CA GLU A 56 -5.38 -8.35 24.44
C GLU A 56 -5.91 -9.54 23.63
N GLY A 57 -4.99 -10.44 23.30
CA GLY A 57 -5.26 -11.72 22.64
C GLY A 57 -6.06 -11.60 21.36
N ILE A 58 -7.07 -12.46 21.22
CA ILE A 58 -7.85 -12.61 20.00
C ILE A 58 -8.74 -11.39 19.69
N ARG A 59 -9.23 -10.66 20.70
CA ARG A 59 -10.07 -9.47 20.49
C ARG A 59 -9.31 -8.35 19.78
N ASP A 60 -8.03 -8.21 20.10
CA ASP A 60 -7.15 -7.28 19.39
C ASP A 60 -6.99 -7.66 17.92
N LEU A 61 -6.81 -8.95 17.64
CA LEU A 61 -6.70 -9.47 16.28
C LEU A 61 -8.03 -9.32 15.51
N PHE A 62 -9.18 -9.65 16.11
CA PHE A 62 -10.47 -9.47 15.46
C PHE A 62 -10.69 -8.03 15.00
N THR A 63 -10.48 -7.07 15.89
CA THR A 63 -10.67 -5.66 15.57
C THR A 63 -9.63 -5.14 14.57
N PHE A 64 -8.40 -5.65 14.58
CA PHE A 64 -7.37 -5.32 13.59
C PHE A 64 -7.65 -5.94 12.20
N TYR A 65 -7.96 -7.23 12.13
CA TYR A 65 -8.27 -7.92 10.88
C TYR A 65 -9.63 -7.50 10.31
N ALA A 66 -10.57 -7.02 11.14
CA ALA A 66 -11.76 -6.32 10.69
C ALA A 66 -11.43 -5.10 9.82
N LEU A 67 -10.50 -4.25 10.28
CA LEU A 67 -10.00 -3.11 9.50
C LEU A 67 -9.28 -3.56 8.23
N LEU A 68 -8.42 -4.58 8.31
CA LEU A 68 -7.73 -5.10 7.12
C LEU A 68 -8.71 -5.64 6.06
N GLY A 69 -9.74 -6.37 6.48
CA GLY A 69 -10.79 -6.85 5.59
C GLY A 69 -11.59 -5.71 4.96
N ALA A 70 -11.84 -4.63 5.70
CA ALA A 70 -12.46 -3.42 5.14
C ALA A 70 -11.56 -2.76 4.08
N LEU A 71 -10.24 -2.73 4.30
CA LEU A 71 -9.29 -2.20 3.33
C LEU A 71 -9.14 -3.07 2.07
N ALA A 72 -9.66 -4.30 2.07
CA ALA A 72 -9.71 -5.12 0.86
C ALA A 72 -10.57 -4.49 -0.25
N PHE A 73 -11.48 -3.56 0.08
CA PHE A 73 -12.27 -2.82 -0.91
C PHE A 73 -11.53 -1.61 -1.50
N SER A 74 -10.48 -1.11 -0.83
CA SER A 74 -9.63 -0.01 -1.33
C SER A 74 -8.21 -0.12 -0.77
N PRO A 75 -7.32 -0.87 -1.46
CA PRO A 75 -6.01 -1.20 -0.93
C PRO A 75 -4.99 -0.04 -0.96
N TYR A 76 -5.37 1.13 -1.51
CA TYR A 76 -4.49 2.30 -1.69
C TYR A 76 -5.20 3.64 -1.45
N GLY A 77 -6.30 3.64 -0.71
CA GLY A 77 -7.06 4.84 -0.36
C GLY A 77 -6.53 5.58 0.88
N LEU A 78 -7.16 6.71 1.20
CA LEU A 78 -6.89 7.46 2.44
C LEU A 78 -7.24 6.62 3.68
N GLU A 79 -8.22 5.73 3.54
CA GLU A 79 -8.63 4.75 4.55
C GLU A 79 -7.46 3.86 4.94
N MET A 80 -6.66 3.43 3.96
CA MET A 80 -5.47 2.61 4.22
C MET A 80 -4.42 3.40 5.00
N GLU A 81 -4.17 4.65 4.62
CA GLU A 81 -3.23 5.53 5.35
C GLU A 81 -3.69 5.74 6.79
N LEU A 82 -4.97 6.07 6.97
CA LEU A 82 -5.60 6.30 8.26
C LEU A 82 -5.43 5.09 9.20
N VAL A 83 -5.84 3.91 8.74
CA VAL A 83 -5.77 2.67 9.54
C VAL A 83 -4.31 2.29 9.82
N LYS A 84 -3.42 2.43 8.84
CA LYS A 84 -1.99 2.12 9.01
C LYS A 84 -1.35 3.05 10.04
N GLU A 85 -1.64 4.35 9.99
CA GLU A 85 -1.13 5.34 10.94
C GLU A 85 -1.63 5.06 12.36
N ALA A 86 -2.94 4.84 12.52
CA ALA A 86 -3.54 4.48 13.80
C ALA A 86 -2.94 3.19 14.38
N SER A 87 -2.79 2.17 13.55
CA SER A 87 -2.21 0.89 13.96
C SER A 87 -0.75 1.03 14.39
N ILE A 88 0.08 1.73 13.61
CA ILE A 88 1.50 1.96 13.95
C ILE A 88 1.61 2.66 15.30
N ARG A 89 0.83 3.74 15.52
CA ARG A 89 0.84 4.48 16.78
C ARG A 89 0.40 3.61 17.96
N LEU A 90 -0.67 2.83 17.79
CA LEU A 90 -1.18 1.92 18.81
C LEU A 90 -0.14 0.86 19.21
N TYR A 91 0.38 0.10 18.24
CA TYR A 91 1.35 -0.96 18.54
C TYR A 91 2.70 -0.40 19.00
N MET A 92 3.11 0.77 18.52
CA MET A 92 4.29 1.45 19.04
C MET A 92 4.12 1.83 20.52
N GLU A 93 2.94 2.29 20.94
CA GLU A 93 2.68 2.59 22.35
C GLU A 93 2.68 1.32 23.21
N ARG A 94 2.16 0.20 22.71
CA ARG A 94 2.26 -1.10 23.39
C ARG A 94 3.70 -1.59 23.51
N ILE A 95 4.51 -1.45 22.46
CA ILE A 95 5.93 -1.79 22.47
C ILE A 95 6.70 -0.92 23.47
N ARG A 96 6.38 0.38 23.54
CA ARG A 96 6.95 1.28 24.55
C ARG A 96 6.60 0.83 25.96
N LYS A 97 5.32 0.55 26.25
CA LYS A 97 4.86 0.05 27.56
C LYS A 97 5.49 -1.29 27.94
N ALA A 98 5.62 -2.21 26.99
CA ALA A 98 6.22 -3.53 27.22
C ALA A 98 7.74 -3.47 27.42
N GLY A 99 8.39 -2.37 27.01
CA GLY A 99 9.83 -2.19 27.19
C GLY A 99 10.70 -3.02 26.25
N ARG A 100 10.11 -3.82 25.34
CA ARG A 100 10.79 -4.84 24.53
C ARG A 100 10.24 -4.92 23.10
N LEU A 101 11.07 -5.37 22.15
CA LEU A 101 10.67 -5.60 20.75
C LEU A 101 10.67 -7.10 20.35
N GLU A 102 11.12 -7.99 21.23
CA GLU A 102 11.04 -9.44 21.03
C GLU A 102 9.58 -9.88 20.91
N GLY A 103 9.32 -10.82 20.00
CA GLY A 103 7.97 -11.32 19.73
C GLY A 103 7.17 -10.47 18.71
N THR A 104 7.78 -9.44 18.14
CA THR A 104 7.24 -8.76 16.94
C THR A 104 7.50 -9.59 15.68
N ALA A 105 6.92 -9.17 14.55
CA ALA A 105 7.16 -9.83 13.26
C ALA A 105 8.62 -9.67 12.75
N LEU A 106 9.36 -8.74 13.33
CA LEU A 106 10.77 -8.53 13.05
C LEU A 106 11.60 -9.52 13.88
N PRO A 107 12.45 -10.38 13.26
CA PRO A 107 13.22 -11.39 13.98
C PRO A 107 14.43 -10.76 14.69
N LEU A 108 14.15 -10.00 15.74
CA LEU A 108 15.14 -9.40 16.63
C LEU A 108 15.53 -10.37 17.75
N SER A 109 16.76 -10.22 18.24
CA SER A 109 17.23 -10.85 19.47
C SER A 109 17.95 -9.83 20.32
N THR A 110 17.94 -9.99 21.65
CA THR A 110 18.76 -9.17 22.54
C THR A 110 20.24 -9.44 22.31
N VAL A 111 21.06 -8.41 22.48
CA VAL A 111 22.52 -8.54 22.48
C VAL A 111 22.99 -9.15 23.80
N GLU A 112 23.73 -10.26 23.76
CA GLU A 112 24.33 -10.86 24.96
C GLU A 112 25.55 -10.06 25.45
N ARG A 113 25.96 -10.29 26.71
CA ARG A 113 26.98 -9.46 27.38
C ARG A 113 28.34 -9.44 26.66
N ASP A 114 28.71 -10.53 25.98
CA ASP A 114 30.05 -10.74 25.43
C ASP A 114 30.11 -10.76 23.88
N GLU A 115 29.00 -10.46 23.20
CA GLU A 115 28.97 -10.48 21.73
C GLU A 115 29.72 -9.33 21.08
N ILE A 116 29.71 -8.16 21.72
CA ILE A 116 30.41 -6.96 21.27
C ILE A 116 31.69 -6.83 22.09
N PRO A 117 32.88 -6.81 21.47
CA PRO A 117 34.12 -6.61 22.20
C PRO A 117 34.08 -5.34 23.04
N GLY A 118 34.62 -5.38 24.26
CA GLY A 118 34.60 -4.23 25.16
C GLY A 118 35.20 -2.95 24.53
N ARG A 119 36.25 -3.10 23.71
CA ARG A 119 36.85 -1.97 22.97
C ARG A 119 35.86 -1.32 22.01
N ASP A 120 35.12 -2.11 21.24
CA ASP A 120 34.15 -1.62 20.25
C ASP A 120 32.93 -1.01 20.97
N ARG A 121 32.46 -1.67 22.02
CA ARG A 121 31.35 -1.17 22.85
C ARG A 121 31.68 0.21 23.43
N THR A 122 32.89 0.41 23.92
CA THR A 122 33.34 1.70 24.44
C THR A 122 33.32 2.81 23.39
N ILE A 123 33.69 2.51 22.14
CA ILE A 123 33.69 3.47 21.03
C ILE A 123 32.25 3.79 20.60
N LEU A 124 31.43 2.75 20.44
CA LEU A 124 30.07 2.85 19.90
C LEU A 124 29.10 3.48 20.91
N GLU A 125 29.18 3.07 22.18
CA GLU A 125 28.34 3.59 23.27
C GLU A 125 28.93 4.86 23.92
N LYS A 126 30.10 5.33 23.44
CA LYS A 126 30.80 6.53 23.92
C LYS A 126 30.97 6.56 25.44
N THR A 127 31.27 5.42 26.05
CA THR A 127 31.25 5.23 27.52
C THR A 127 32.26 6.11 28.29
N HIS A 128 33.32 6.59 27.63
CA HIS A 128 34.32 7.50 28.21
C HIS A 128 33.99 8.99 28.07
N HIS A 129 32.91 9.37 27.38
CA HIS A 129 32.49 10.77 27.28
C HIS A 129 31.66 11.16 28.52
N THR A 130 32.30 11.82 29.47
CA THR A 130 31.71 12.28 30.75
C THR A 130 30.69 13.41 30.58
N GLU A 131 30.65 14.03 29.40
CA GLU A 131 29.72 15.12 29.05
C GLU A 131 28.32 14.61 28.65
N LEU A 132 28.19 13.32 28.31
CA LEU A 132 26.91 12.75 27.87
C LEU A 132 26.00 12.46 29.06
N GLY A 133 24.78 13.01 29.02
CA GLY A 133 23.75 12.74 30.01
C GLY A 133 23.30 11.26 30.02
N PRO A 134 22.68 10.79 31.11
CA PRO A 134 22.25 9.39 31.26
C PRO A 134 21.27 8.92 30.17
N GLU A 135 20.39 9.80 29.70
CA GLU A 135 19.45 9.49 28.60
C GLU A 135 20.14 9.33 27.25
N GLU A 136 21.15 10.14 26.98
CA GLU A 136 21.90 10.10 25.71
C GLU A 136 22.75 8.82 25.61
N ARG A 137 23.33 8.40 26.73
CA ARG A 137 24.02 7.10 26.84
C ARG A 137 23.08 5.92 26.59
N LYS A 138 21.83 6.00 27.08
CA LYS A 138 20.83 4.94 26.87
C LYS A 138 20.45 4.79 25.39
N ARG A 139 20.36 5.90 24.65
CA ARG A 139 20.05 5.89 23.21
C ARG A 139 21.15 5.28 22.35
N LEU A 140 22.41 5.41 22.78
CA LEU A 140 23.57 4.85 22.05
C LEU A 140 23.78 3.36 22.32
N LYS A 141 23.09 2.79 23.31
CA LYS A 141 23.25 1.39 23.70
C LYS A 141 22.73 0.46 22.59
N LEU A 142 23.56 -0.50 22.20
CA LEU A 142 23.19 -1.54 21.25
C LEU A 142 22.45 -2.65 22.00
N GLU A 143 21.12 -2.62 21.95
CA GLU A 143 20.24 -3.51 22.70
C GLU A 143 19.81 -4.73 21.88
N TYR A 144 19.71 -4.58 20.55
CA TYR A 144 19.15 -5.60 19.66
C TYR A 144 20.13 -6.01 18.58
N LYS A 145 19.97 -7.22 18.06
CA LYS A 145 20.64 -7.72 16.86
C LYS A 145 19.64 -8.37 15.90
N ILE A 146 19.98 -8.35 14.62
CA ILE A 146 19.22 -9.00 13.55
C ILE A 146 20.20 -9.55 12.51
N HIS A 147 19.87 -10.70 11.92
CA HIS A 147 20.67 -11.27 10.84
C HIS A 147 20.74 -10.33 9.63
N LEU A 148 21.94 -10.16 9.05
CA LEU A 148 22.21 -9.15 8.02
C LEU A 148 21.29 -9.28 6.79
N SER A 149 20.94 -10.51 6.40
CA SER A 149 20.02 -10.73 5.27
C SER A 149 18.64 -10.10 5.51
N LYS A 150 18.12 -10.18 6.73
CA LYS A 150 16.81 -9.60 7.10
C LYS A 150 16.90 -8.10 7.33
N PHE A 151 18.01 -7.63 7.86
CA PHE A 151 18.30 -6.20 7.98
C PHE A 151 18.31 -5.51 6.61
N LEU A 152 19.05 -6.04 5.64
CA LEU A 152 19.19 -5.47 4.29
C LEU A 152 17.87 -5.42 3.49
N GLU A 153 16.90 -6.27 3.83
CA GLU A 153 15.57 -6.21 3.21
C GLU A 153 14.77 -4.96 3.61
N LEU A 154 15.08 -4.35 4.75
CA LEU A 154 14.28 -3.30 5.42
C LEU A 154 15.05 -1.98 5.61
N TRP A 155 16.37 -2.04 5.66
CA TRP A 155 17.23 -0.87 5.84
C TRP A 155 17.41 -0.11 4.52
N ASP A 156 17.23 1.22 4.56
CA ASP A 156 17.48 2.13 3.43
C ASP A 156 18.66 3.09 3.68
N GLY A 157 19.21 3.09 4.90
CA GLY A 157 20.36 3.91 5.29
C GLY A 157 21.68 3.28 4.88
N SER A 158 22.78 3.93 5.25
CA SER A 158 24.11 3.40 5.00
C SER A 158 24.45 2.25 5.95
N LEU A 159 25.19 1.24 5.48
CA LEU A 159 25.77 0.22 6.37
C LEU A 159 26.81 0.81 7.33
N ARG A 160 27.31 2.01 7.07
CA ARG A 160 28.25 2.73 7.96
C ARG A 160 27.58 3.20 9.25
N GLU A 161 26.25 3.29 9.28
CA GLU A 161 25.47 3.77 10.42
C GLU A 161 25.17 2.66 11.44
N VAL A 162 25.58 1.42 11.15
CA VAL A 162 25.23 0.24 11.95
C VAL A 162 26.47 -0.62 12.17
N TYR A 163 26.60 -1.15 13.40
CA TYR A 163 27.69 -2.07 13.72
C TYR A 163 27.36 -3.47 13.22
N ILE A 164 28.26 -4.08 12.43
CA ILE A 164 28.06 -5.39 11.84
C ILE A 164 29.14 -6.34 12.33
N ARG A 165 28.73 -7.49 12.87
CA ARG A 165 29.64 -8.53 13.36
C ARG A 165 28.97 -9.90 13.29
N GLY A 166 29.74 -10.93 12.91
CA GLY A 166 29.26 -12.32 12.94
C GLY A 166 27.98 -12.57 12.13
N GLY A 167 27.82 -11.88 10.99
CA GLY A 167 26.62 -11.98 10.15
C GLY A 167 25.39 -11.23 10.70
N ASN A 168 25.52 -10.48 11.79
CA ASN A 168 24.44 -9.72 12.41
C ASN A 168 24.70 -8.22 12.36
N ALA A 169 23.63 -7.45 12.23
CA ALA A 169 23.60 -6.01 12.45
C ALA A 169 23.11 -5.73 13.88
N TYR A 170 23.87 -4.94 14.63
CA TYR A 170 23.61 -4.54 16.00
C TYR A 170 22.98 -3.16 16.02
N LEU A 171 21.87 -3.02 16.72
CA LEU A 171 20.95 -1.89 16.61
C LEU A 171 20.71 -1.25 17.97
N THR A 172 20.61 0.08 17.96
CA THR A 172 20.01 0.81 19.08
C THR A 172 18.50 0.55 19.11
N ARG A 173 17.86 0.90 20.24
CA ARG A 173 16.41 0.82 20.37
C ARG A 173 15.69 1.63 19.29
N ASP A 174 16.17 2.83 18.98
CA ASP A 174 15.57 3.71 17.99
C ASP A 174 15.67 3.11 16.57
N GLN A 175 16.83 2.54 16.22
CA GLN A 175 17.02 1.83 14.96
C GLN A 175 16.13 0.58 14.85
N ALA A 176 15.97 -0.17 15.95
CA ALA A 176 15.08 -1.32 16.01
C ALA A 176 13.61 -0.94 15.84
N ILE A 177 13.15 0.16 16.46
CA ILE A 177 11.79 0.69 16.29
C ILE A 177 11.55 1.14 14.85
N GLU A 178 12.52 1.83 14.22
CA GLU A 178 12.40 2.25 12.83
C GLU A 178 12.28 1.05 11.88
N LEU A 179 13.12 0.03 12.07
CA LEU A 179 13.05 -1.22 11.30
C LEU A 179 11.73 -1.96 11.54
N TRP A 180 11.25 -1.99 12.78
CA TRP A 180 9.96 -2.60 13.10
C TRP A 180 8.83 -1.86 12.37
N ARG A 181 8.81 -0.51 12.39
CA ARG A 181 7.80 0.29 11.69
C ARG A 181 7.73 -0.07 10.21
N ARG A 182 8.88 -0.19 9.55
CA ARG A 182 8.96 -0.56 8.12
C ARG A 182 8.51 -1.99 7.86
N SER A 183 8.91 -2.90 8.73
CA SER A 183 8.43 -4.30 8.68
C SER A 183 6.91 -4.34 8.80
N PHE A 184 6.35 -3.59 9.75
CA PHE A 184 4.91 -3.47 9.95
C PHE A 184 4.22 -2.88 8.72
N GLU A 185 4.68 -1.74 8.18
CA GLU A 185 4.13 -1.13 6.97
C GLU A 185 4.12 -2.13 5.79
N ARG A 186 5.24 -2.85 5.59
CA ARG A 186 5.37 -3.85 4.53
C ARG A 186 4.41 -5.02 4.72
N ASN A 187 4.28 -5.54 5.95
CA ASN A 187 3.36 -6.63 6.27
C ASN A 187 1.90 -6.20 6.13
N PHE A 188 1.59 -4.98 6.56
CA PHE A 188 0.27 -4.37 6.43
C PHE A 188 -0.14 -4.24 4.96
N GLU A 189 0.70 -3.63 4.12
CA GLU A 189 0.45 -3.53 2.67
C GLU A 189 0.28 -4.90 2.02
N ARG A 190 1.12 -5.87 2.40
CA ARG A 190 1.03 -7.23 1.89
C ARG A 190 -0.29 -7.90 2.31
N ALA A 191 -0.70 -7.75 3.56
CA ALA A 191 -1.95 -8.34 4.07
C ALA A 191 -3.15 -7.79 3.31
N VAL A 192 -3.28 -6.46 3.21
CA VAL A 192 -4.36 -5.81 2.46
C VAL A 192 -4.40 -6.29 1.01
N ASN A 193 -3.24 -6.41 0.35
CA ASN A 193 -3.16 -6.93 -1.02
C ASN A 193 -3.56 -8.40 -1.18
N LEU A 194 -3.33 -9.22 -0.16
CA LEU A 194 -3.79 -10.60 -0.17
C LEU A 194 -5.32 -10.64 -0.02
N LEU A 195 -5.86 -9.84 0.91
CA LEU A 195 -7.30 -9.76 1.15
C LEU A 195 -8.09 -9.16 -0.02
N TYR A 196 -7.48 -8.23 -0.76
CA TYR A 196 -8.07 -7.68 -1.98
C TYR A 196 -8.48 -8.74 -3.01
N GLU A 197 -7.80 -9.89 -3.03
CA GLU A 197 -8.12 -10.99 -3.95
C GLU A 197 -9.37 -11.76 -3.55
N ILE A 198 -9.65 -11.87 -2.25
CA ILE A 198 -10.82 -12.57 -1.70
C ILE A 198 -11.95 -11.61 -1.32
N ARG A 199 -11.84 -10.32 -1.68
CA ARG A 199 -12.81 -9.28 -1.29
C ARG A 199 -14.25 -9.60 -1.66
N ASP A 200 -14.44 -10.39 -2.71
CA ASP A 200 -15.76 -10.77 -3.22
C ASP A 200 -16.42 -11.87 -2.37
N GLU A 201 -15.64 -12.57 -1.55
CA GLU A 201 -16.07 -13.62 -0.63
C GLU A 201 -16.26 -13.07 0.80
N LEU A 202 -15.84 -11.82 1.05
CA LEU A 202 -15.97 -11.20 2.36
C LEU A 202 -17.42 -10.81 2.65
N PRO A 203 -17.92 -11.04 3.88
CA PRO A 203 -19.24 -10.58 4.30
C PRO A 203 -19.46 -9.07 4.16
N ASP A 204 -20.72 -8.65 3.92
CA ASP A 204 -21.14 -7.23 3.82
C ASP A 204 -20.70 -6.37 5.03
N TYR A 205 -20.49 -7.01 6.18
CA TYR A 205 -19.91 -6.40 7.38
C TYR A 205 -18.67 -5.55 7.07
N TYR A 206 -17.75 -6.06 6.25
CA TYR A 206 -16.50 -5.39 5.92
C TYR A 206 -16.70 -4.18 5.00
N LEU A 207 -17.65 -4.28 4.07
CA LEU A 207 -18.02 -3.17 3.19
C LEU A 207 -18.59 -1.99 4.01
N ARG A 208 -19.42 -2.27 5.01
CA ARG A 208 -19.97 -1.23 5.90
C ARG A 208 -18.89 -0.55 6.75
N ILE A 209 -17.88 -1.29 7.21
CA ILE A 209 -16.72 -0.69 7.88
C ILE A 209 -15.98 0.24 6.91
N TYR A 210 -15.74 -0.22 5.68
CA TYR A 210 -15.05 0.56 4.65
C TYR A 210 -15.77 1.87 4.35
N GLU A 211 -17.09 1.86 4.18
CA GLU A 211 -17.89 3.07 3.94
C GLU A 211 -17.71 4.11 5.05
N ARG A 212 -17.77 3.67 6.31
CA ARG A 212 -17.56 4.55 7.48
C ARG A 212 -16.10 5.02 7.61
N LEU A 213 -15.13 4.18 7.28
CA LEU A 213 -13.72 4.58 7.24
C LEU A 213 -13.49 5.70 6.21
N GLY A 214 -14.20 5.67 5.07
CA GLY A 214 -14.10 6.72 4.06
C GLY A 214 -14.51 8.10 4.59
N GLU A 215 -15.53 8.18 5.44
CA GLU A 215 -15.93 9.43 6.09
C GLU A 215 -14.87 9.92 7.08
N LEU A 216 -14.38 9.03 7.95
CA LEU A 216 -13.33 9.34 8.92
C LEU A 216 -12.03 9.78 8.24
N ALA A 217 -11.64 9.12 7.14
CA ALA A 217 -10.44 9.43 6.39
C ALA A 217 -10.55 10.80 5.70
N ARG A 218 -11.70 11.10 5.08
CA ARG A 218 -11.95 12.42 4.48
C ARG A 218 -11.89 13.53 5.51
N GLU A 219 -12.45 13.31 6.71
CA GLU A 219 -12.39 14.30 7.79
C GLU A 219 -10.95 14.47 8.31
N HIS A 220 -10.24 13.38 8.58
CA HIS A 220 -8.89 13.41 9.13
C HIS A 220 -7.89 14.07 8.18
N PHE A 221 -7.99 13.78 6.88
CA PHE A 221 -7.12 14.35 5.86
C PHE A 221 -7.69 15.61 5.23
N LYS A 222 -8.80 16.19 5.73
CA LYS A 222 -9.46 17.36 5.13
C LYS A 222 -8.50 18.52 4.88
N GLU A 223 -7.69 18.91 5.86
CA GLU A 223 -6.72 20.01 5.68
C GLU A 223 -5.63 19.67 4.67
N ARG A 224 -5.19 18.40 4.64
CA ARG A 224 -4.23 17.90 3.65
C ARG A 224 -4.86 17.89 2.26
N LEU A 225 -6.13 17.51 2.15
CA LEU A 225 -6.94 17.50 0.94
C LEU A 225 -7.31 18.90 0.46
N GLU A 226 -7.52 19.87 1.36
CA GLU A 226 -7.80 21.27 1.02
C GLU A 226 -6.54 22.00 0.56
N LYS A 227 -5.38 21.69 1.17
CA LYS A 227 -4.06 22.12 0.69
C LYS A 227 -3.69 21.45 -0.64
N MET A 228 -4.10 20.19 -0.83
CA MET A 228 -4.01 19.46 -2.10
C MET A 228 -5.18 19.76 -3.05
N GLY A 229 -6.17 20.56 -2.64
CA GLY A 229 -7.49 20.73 -3.28
C GLY A 229 -7.46 21.54 -4.58
N ARG A 230 -6.26 21.74 -5.13
CA ARG A 230 -6.03 22.18 -6.50
C ARG A 230 -5.62 21.03 -7.42
N ALA A 231 -5.51 19.80 -6.92
CA ALA A 231 -5.18 18.62 -7.71
C ALA A 231 -6.47 18.00 -8.27
N GLU A 232 -6.90 18.53 -9.41
CA GLU A 232 -7.53 17.72 -10.45
C GLU A 232 -6.81 16.37 -10.57
N ALA A 233 -7.53 15.31 -10.95
CA ALA A 233 -6.94 14.00 -11.19
C ALA A 233 -5.63 14.15 -11.97
N GLN A 234 -4.51 13.79 -11.31
CA GLN A 234 -3.20 14.19 -11.79
C GLN A 234 -2.93 13.54 -13.16
N PRO A 235 -2.27 14.24 -14.09
CA PRO A 235 -1.92 13.68 -15.38
C PRO A 235 -1.22 12.33 -15.26
N LEU A 236 -1.49 11.43 -16.20
CA LEU A 236 -0.87 10.11 -16.22
C LEU A 236 0.66 10.20 -16.23
N ARG A 237 1.28 9.50 -15.28
CA ARG A 237 2.74 9.39 -15.12
C ARG A 237 3.26 8.09 -15.72
N PHE A 238 3.50 8.11 -17.02
CA PHE A 238 3.93 6.95 -17.82
C PHE A 238 5.23 6.29 -17.29
N ASP A 239 6.12 7.09 -16.70
CA ASP A 239 7.36 6.63 -16.08
C ASP A 239 7.13 5.63 -14.93
N LEU A 240 5.98 5.75 -14.26
CA LEU A 240 5.62 4.93 -13.10
C LEU A 240 4.75 3.72 -13.45
N PHE A 241 4.43 3.50 -14.73
CA PHE A 241 3.57 2.38 -15.13
C PHE A 241 4.24 1.01 -14.88
N PRO A 242 3.42 -0.03 -14.62
CA PRO A 242 3.91 -1.40 -14.45
C PRO A 242 4.51 -1.94 -15.76
N PRO A 243 5.41 -2.94 -15.68
CA PRO A 243 6.04 -3.53 -16.86
C PRO A 243 5.06 -4.01 -17.92
N CYS A 244 3.96 -4.67 -17.53
CA CYS A 244 2.95 -5.16 -18.47
C CYS A 244 2.26 -4.05 -19.26
N VAL A 245 1.96 -2.91 -18.62
CA VAL A 245 1.37 -1.75 -19.30
C VAL A 245 2.39 -1.04 -20.16
N LYS A 246 3.65 -0.93 -19.72
CA LYS A 246 4.74 -0.37 -20.53
C LYS A 246 4.97 -1.19 -21.81
N ILE A 247 4.90 -2.52 -21.73
CA ILE A 247 4.98 -3.40 -22.89
C ILE A 247 3.77 -3.17 -23.81
N ALA A 248 2.55 -3.12 -23.28
CA ALA A 248 1.35 -2.85 -24.07
C ALA A 248 1.43 -1.49 -24.80
N LEU A 249 1.90 -0.44 -24.13
CA LEU A 249 2.14 0.88 -24.73
C LEU A 249 3.17 0.86 -25.87
N GLY A 250 4.15 -0.05 -25.80
CA GLY A 250 5.17 -0.23 -26.83
C GLY A 250 4.67 -0.93 -28.09
N GLY A 251 3.45 -1.47 -28.07
CA GLY A 251 2.90 -2.32 -29.13
C GLY A 251 3.32 -3.79 -28.98
N VAL A 252 2.45 -4.69 -29.44
CA VAL A 252 2.59 -6.15 -29.26
C VAL A 252 2.37 -6.90 -30.58
N PRO A 253 2.84 -8.16 -30.72
CA PRO A 253 2.62 -8.97 -31.92
C PRO A 253 1.16 -9.42 -32.07
N ALA A 254 0.82 -9.88 -33.28
CA ALA A 254 -0.53 -10.13 -33.75
C ALA A 254 -1.48 -10.82 -32.75
N GLY A 255 -1.02 -11.90 -32.10
CA GLY A 255 -1.82 -12.72 -31.19
C GLY A 255 -2.16 -12.09 -29.85
N LEU A 256 -1.54 -10.97 -29.47
CA LEU A 256 -1.73 -10.34 -28.15
C LEU A 256 -2.46 -9.01 -28.21
N ARG A 257 -2.64 -8.43 -29.42
CA ARG A 257 -3.07 -7.04 -29.60
C ARG A 257 -4.41 -6.74 -28.92
N ASN A 258 -5.42 -7.59 -29.10
CA ASN A 258 -6.74 -7.34 -28.54
C ASN A 258 -6.69 -7.36 -27.00
N TYR A 259 -6.11 -8.42 -26.42
CA TYR A 259 -5.97 -8.50 -24.97
C TYR A 259 -5.11 -7.35 -24.38
N ALA A 260 -3.96 -7.06 -25.00
CA ALA A 260 -3.05 -6.04 -24.49
C ALA A 260 -3.63 -4.62 -24.59
N ILE A 261 -4.26 -4.30 -25.72
CA ILE A 261 -4.73 -2.95 -26.04
C ILE A 261 -6.16 -2.74 -25.55
N THR A 262 -7.13 -3.51 -26.03
CA THR A 262 -8.56 -3.23 -25.77
C THR A 262 -8.99 -3.67 -24.37
N VAL A 263 -8.38 -4.73 -23.82
CA VAL A 263 -8.70 -5.20 -22.47
C VAL A 263 -7.80 -4.55 -21.43
N LEU A 264 -6.49 -4.83 -21.43
CA LEU A 264 -5.57 -4.42 -20.36
C LEU A 264 -5.30 -2.91 -20.37
N LEU A 265 -4.83 -2.35 -21.49
CA LEU A 265 -4.39 -0.96 -21.54
C LEU A 265 -5.58 0.01 -21.37
N THR A 266 -6.68 -0.23 -22.09
CA THR A 266 -7.91 0.58 -21.96
C THR A 266 -8.43 0.63 -20.53
N SER A 267 -8.65 -0.52 -19.90
CA SER A 267 -9.14 -0.57 -18.52
C SER A 267 -8.15 0.10 -17.56
N PHE A 268 -6.85 -0.18 -17.68
CA PHE A 268 -5.83 0.41 -16.80
C PHE A 268 -5.79 1.93 -16.89
N LEU A 269 -5.70 2.51 -18.09
CA LEU A 269 -5.58 3.96 -18.25
C LEU A 269 -6.84 4.68 -17.76
N SER A 270 -8.01 4.11 -18.05
CA SER A 270 -9.29 4.69 -17.62
C SER A 270 -9.39 4.78 -16.10
N TYR A 271 -9.15 3.68 -15.36
CA TYR A 271 -9.14 3.71 -13.90
C TYR A 271 -8.00 4.57 -13.36
N ALA A 272 -6.76 4.43 -13.87
CA ALA A 272 -5.62 5.20 -13.39
C ALA A 272 -5.81 6.73 -13.48
N ARG A 273 -6.53 7.22 -14.52
CA ARG A 273 -6.74 8.65 -14.76
C ARG A 273 -8.05 9.18 -14.18
N LEU A 274 -9.13 8.41 -14.23
CA LEU A 274 -10.49 8.90 -13.91
C LEU A 274 -10.93 8.51 -12.50
N CYS A 275 -10.67 7.27 -12.09
CA CYS A 275 -11.14 6.75 -10.82
C CYS A 275 -10.20 5.67 -10.26
N PRO A 276 -9.00 6.05 -9.78
CA PRO A 276 -8.01 5.07 -9.33
C PRO A 276 -8.47 4.25 -8.13
N ASN A 277 -9.34 4.83 -7.29
CA ASN A 277 -9.96 4.20 -6.13
C ASN A 277 -11.49 4.30 -6.25
N PRO A 278 -12.15 3.40 -7.00
CA PRO A 278 -13.59 3.47 -7.19
C PRO A 278 -14.32 3.26 -5.85
N PRO A 279 -15.29 4.11 -5.48
CA PRO A 279 -15.98 4.01 -4.20
C PRO A 279 -16.91 2.79 -4.11
N ARG A 280 -17.37 2.26 -5.25
CA ARG A 280 -18.30 1.12 -5.37
C ARG A 280 -17.96 0.26 -6.58
N ARG A 281 -18.51 -0.95 -6.65
CA ARG A 281 -18.22 -1.96 -7.68
C ARG A 281 -18.86 -1.66 -9.04
N ASP A 282 -19.96 -0.91 -9.05
CA ASP A 282 -20.80 -0.56 -10.19
C ASP A 282 -20.62 0.90 -10.65
N VAL A 283 -19.52 1.55 -10.24
CA VAL A 283 -19.19 2.91 -10.66
C VAL A 283 -19.15 2.97 -12.19
N ARG A 284 -19.81 3.99 -12.74
CA ARG A 284 -19.78 4.30 -14.17
C ARG A 284 -18.88 5.50 -14.39
N ILE A 285 -18.37 5.64 -15.61
CA ILE A 285 -17.52 6.78 -15.96
C ILE A 285 -18.24 8.11 -15.73
N ARG A 286 -19.55 8.20 -16.00
CA ARG A 286 -20.34 9.41 -15.74
C ARG A 286 -20.38 9.83 -14.27
N ASP A 287 -20.09 8.92 -13.35
CA ASP A 287 -20.03 9.22 -11.92
C ASP A 287 -18.66 9.84 -11.54
N CYS A 288 -17.68 9.86 -12.45
CA CYS A 288 -16.31 10.32 -12.22
C CYS A 288 -15.89 11.54 -13.07
N VAL A 289 -16.62 11.86 -14.14
CA VAL A 289 -16.31 12.96 -15.05
C VAL A 289 -17.53 13.80 -15.41
N SER A 290 -17.33 15.09 -15.65
CA SER A 290 -18.36 16.02 -16.13
C SER A 290 -18.64 15.89 -17.63
N ASP A 291 -17.64 15.46 -18.39
CA ASP A 291 -17.68 15.33 -19.85
C ASP A 291 -16.60 14.33 -20.33
N LEU A 292 -16.61 14.01 -21.63
CA LEU A 292 -15.72 13.00 -22.21
C LEU A 292 -14.33 13.54 -22.60
N SER A 293 -14.00 14.80 -22.33
CA SER A 293 -12.73 15.42 -22.81
C SER A 293 -11.50 14.65 -22.36
N VAL A 294 -11.45 14.17 -21.12
CA VAL A 294 -10.30 13.40 -20.62
C VAL A 294 -10.17 12.07 -21.37
N LEU A 295 -11.29 11.40 -21.66
CA LEU A 295 -11.28 10.19 -22.46
C LEU A 295 -10.81 10.44 -23.89
N GLU A 296 -11.36 11.45 -24.56
CA GLU A 296 -11.09 11.73 -25.97
C GLU A 296 -9.71 12.34 -26.21
N LYS A 297 -9.22 13.19 -25.30
CA LYS A 297 -8.00 13.98 -25.50
C LYS A 297 -6.78 13.40 -24.78
N GLU A 298 -6.97 12.63 -23.71
CA GLU A 298 -5.85 12.06 -22.94
C GLU A 298 -5.76 10.55 -23.07
N ILE A 299 -6.86 9.80 -22.90
CA ILE A 299 -6.81 8.34 -22.79
C ILE A 299 -6.84 7.67 -24.16
N LEU A 300 -7.83 8.01 -25.00
CA LEU A 300 -8.02 7.39 -26.30
C LEU A 300 -6.81 7.56 -27.23
N PRO A 301 -6.16 8.75 -27.35
CA PRO A 301 -5.00 8.90 -28.22
C PRO A 301 -3.84 7.96 -27.83
N VAL A 302 -3.64 7.75 -26.53
CA VAL A 302 -2.61 6.83 -26.01
C VAL A 302 -2.91 5.38 -26.39
N ILE A 303 -4.18 4.96 -26.30
CA ILE A 303 -4.61 3.61 -26.69
C ILE A 303 -4.45 3.41 -28.20
N ILE A 304 -4.89 4.38 -29.00
CA ILE A 304 -4.78 4.34 -30.46
C ILE A 304 -3.32 4.26 -30.90
N GLU A 305 -2.45 5.09 -30.32
CA GLU A 305 -1.03 5.07 -30.62
C GLU A 305 -0.37 3.73 -30.27
N ALA A 306 -0.70 3.15 -29.11
CA ALA A 306 -0.22 1.83 -28.72
C ALA A 306 -0.69 0.71 -29.67
N GLY A 307 -1.95 0.77 -30.13
CA GLY A 307 -2.47 -0.15 -31.14
C GLY A 307 -1.80 0.02 -32.51
N ASN A 308 -1.45 1.24 -32.90
CA ASN A 308 -0.74 1.50 -34.16
C ASN A 308 0.73 1.03 -34.12
N ARG A 309 1.35 1.00 -32.94
CA ARG A 309 2.70 0.41 -32.74
C ARG A 309 2.69 -1.12 -32.79
N CYS A 310 1.54 -1.77 -32.73
CA CYS A 310 1.44 -3.22 -32.82
C CYS A 310 1.86 -3.74 -34.19
N LYS A 311 2.19 -5.04 -34.27
CA LYS A 311 2.62 -5.69 -35.51
C LYS A 311 1.73 -6.90 -35.85
N PRO A 312 0.86 -6.80 -36.89
CA PRO A 312 0.53 -5.58 -37.65
C PRO A 312 -0.22 -4.52 -36.80
N PRO A 313 -0.36 -3.26 -37.27
CA PRO A 313 -1.13 -2.24 -36.57
C PRO A 313 -2.57 -2.70 -36.30
N LEU A 314 -3.05 -2.54 -35.06
CA LEU A 314 -4.32 -3.14 -34.64
C LEU A 314 -5.52 -2.55 -35.37
N PHE A 315 -5.64 -1.23 -35.41
CA PHE A 315 -6.85 -0.56 -35.92
C PHE A 315 -6.88 -0.47 -37.45
N GLU A 316 -5.75 -0.67 -38.12
CA GLU A 316 -5.70 -0.83 -39.58
C GLU A 316 -6.17 -2.23 -39.99
N ASP A 317 -5.72 -3.25 -39.25
CA ASP A 317 -6.04 -4.66 -39.50
C ASP A 317 -7.44 -5.04 -39.00
N GLN A 318 -7.87 -4.44 -37.88
CA GLN A 318 -9.17 -4.69 -37.23
C GLN A 318 -9.83 -3.37 -36.79
N PRO A 319 -10.39 -2.56 -37.72
CA PRO A 319 -10.98 -1.26 -37.40
C PRO A 319 -12.11 -1.30 -36.36
N HIS A 320 -12.85 -2.41 -36.30
CA HIS A 320 -13.95 -2.59 -35.35
C HIS A 320 -13.50 -2.66 -33.88
N GLU A 321 -12.22 -2.92 -33.59
CA GLU A 321 -11.69 -2.98 -32.22
C GLU A 321 -11.78 -1.62 -31.49
N ILE A 322 -11.96 -0.51 -32.21
CA ILE A 322 -12.25 0.79 -31.59
C ILE A 322 -13.57 0.73 -30.79
N LYS A 323 -14.58 0.00 -31.28
CA LYS A 323 -15.85 -0.22 -30.55
C LYS A 323 -15.62 -1.01 -29.27
N ASN A 324 -14.67 -1.95 -29.27
CA ASN A 324 -14.31 -2.71 -28.09
C ASN A 324 -13.64 -1.84 -27.03
N ILE A 325 -12.93 -0.78 -27.39
CA ILE A 325 -12.43 0.20 -26.42
C ILE A 325 -13.60 0.82 -25.67
N TRP A 326 -14.59 1.35 -26.39
CA TRP A 326 -15.76 1.98 -25.79
C TRP A 326 -16.61 1.01 -24.96
N TYR A 327 -16.74 -0.24 -25.42
CA TYR A 327 -17.36 -1.31 -24.65
C TYR A 327 -16.63 -1.56 -23.32
N HIS A 328 -15.30 -1.64 -23.33
CA HIS A 328 -14.53 -1.83 -22.10
C HIS A 328 -14.58 -0.63 -21.15
N LEU A 329 -14.86 0.57 -21.68
CA LEU A 329 -15.09 1.79 -20.92
C LEU A 329 -16.55 1.93 -20.42
N GLY A 330 -17.43 0.99 -20.75
CA GLY A 330 -18.79 0.95 -20.26
C GLY A 330 -19.83 1.70 -21.11
N PHE A 331 -19.48 2.14 -22.33
CA PHE A 331 -20.39 2.88 -23.22
C PHE A 331 -21.15 2.00 -24.23
N GLY A 332 -20.88 0.69 -24.23
CA GLY A 332 -21.41 -0.24 -25.22
C GLY A 332 -20.63 -0.22 -26.53
N LEU A 333 -21.10 -1.00 -27.50
CA LEU A 333 -20.51 -1.05 -28.85
C LEU A 333 -20.98 0.15 -29.66
N THR A 334 -20.31 1.28 -29.51
CA THR A 334 -20.62 2.54 -30.21
C THR A 334 -19.38 3.14 -30.90
N ASP A 335 -19.61 3.91 -31.95
CA ASP A 335 -18.58 4.70 -32.64
C ASP A 335 -18.47 6.13 -32.07
N ARG A 336 -19.52 6.61 -31.41
CA ARG A 336 -19.63 7.97 -30.88
C ARG A 336 -20.32 7.91 -29.52
N PRO A 337 -19.57 7.66 -28.43
CA PRO A 337 -20.16 7.63 -27.10
C PRO A 337 -20.60 9.04 -26.68
N SER A 338 -21.70 9.08 -25.94
CA SER A 338 -22.10 10.23 -25.14
C SER A 338 -21.99 9.87 -23.65
N LEU A 339 -22.01 10.87 -22.77
CA LEU A 339 -22.00 10.62 -21.33
C LEU A 339 -23.23 9.83 -20.86
N GLU A 340 -24.34 9.92 -21.59
CA GLU A 340 -25.57 9.17 -21.31
C GLU A 340 -25.42 7.68 -21.58
N ASP A 341 -24.55 7.29 -22.50
CA ASP A 341 -24.27 5.89 -22.83
C ASP A 341 -23.48 5.16 -21.74
N SER A 342 -22.97 5.89 -20.74
CA SER A 342 -22.22 5.31 -19.62
C SER A 342 -23.11 4.37 -18.79
N GLY A 343 -22.80 3.08 -18.85
CA GLY A 343 -23.58 2.01 -18.23
C GLY A 343 -24.22 1.04 -19.23
N ASN A 344 -24.15 1.32 -20.54
CA ASN A 344 -24.64 0.40 -21.59
C ASN A 344 -23.81 -0.90 -21.70
N SER A 345 -22.65 -0.94 -21.06
CA SER A 345 -21.83 -2.13 -20.84
C SER A 345 -21.07 -1.99 -19.52
N PRO A 346 -20.48 -3.07 -18.97
CA PRO A 346 -19.64 -2.95 -17.78
C PRO A 346 -18.43 -2.05 -18.05
N TRP A 347 -18.10 -1.15 -17.13
CA TRP A 347 -16.78 -0.54 -17.12
C TRP A 347 -15.79 -1.60 -16.59
N TYR A 348 -14.97 -2.16 -17.47
CA TYR A 348 -14.14 -3.31 -17.13
C TYR A 348 -12.95 -2.88 -16.25
N PHE A 349 -12.83 -3.52 -15.10
CA PHE A 349 -11.70 -3.35 -14.21
C PHE A 349 -10.41 -3.99 -14.80
N PRO A 350 -9.22 -3.41 -14.57
CA PRO A 350 -7.97 -3.96 -15.11
C PRO A 350 -7.74 -5.41 -14.67
N PRO A 351 -7.36 -6.31 -15.61
CA PRO A 351 -7.14 -7.71 -15.27
C PRO A 351 -5.99 -7.85 -14.27
N ASN A 352 -6.15 -8.76 -13.31
CA ASN A 352 -5.09 -9.07 -12.35
C ASN A 352 -3.91 -9.82 -13.03
N CYS A 353 -2.78 -9.88 -12.33
CA CYS A 353 -1.55 -10.50 -12.83
C CYS A 353 -1.74 -11.97 -13.19
N SER A 354 -2.62 -12.71 -12.50
CA SER A 354 -2.92 -14.11 -12.83
C SER A 354 -3.62 -14.22 -14.19
N LYS A 355 -4.63 -13.38 -14.46
CA LYS A 355 -5.30 -13.31 -15.77
C LYS A 355 -4.33 -12.87 -16.88
N ILE A 356 -3.46 -11.90 -16.61
CA ILE A 356 -2.44 -11.49 -17.59
C ILE A 356 -1.48 -12.64 -17.89
N LYS A 357 -0.98 -13.36 -16.88
CA LYS A 357 -0.10 -14.52 -17.09
C LYS A 357 -0.78 -15.64 -17.89
N ALA A 358 -2.08 -15.88 -17.66
CA ALA A 358 -2.82 -16.92 -18.35
C ALA A 358 -3.10 -16.59 -19.82
N ASN A 359 -3.47 -15.33 -20.12
CA ASN A 359 -3.92 -14.92 -21.45
C ASN A 359 -2.84 -14.25 -22.31
N ALA A 360 -1.84 -13.63 -21.69
CA ALA A 360 -0.78 -12.87 -22.35
C ALA A 360 0.54 -12.94 -21.54
N PRO A 361 1.13 -14.14 -21.38
CA PRO A 361 2.32 -14.34 -20.55
C PRO A 361 3.50 -13.46 -20.97
N GLU A 362 3.64 -13.10 -22.25
CA GLU A 362 4.76 -12.25 -22.71
C GLU A 362 4.71 -10.82 -22.13
N LEU A 363 3.54 -10.35 -21.68
CA LEU A 363 3.38 -9.05 -21.02
C LEU A 363 3.85 -9.08 -19.56
N CYS A 364 3.89 -10.25 -18.92
CA CYS A 364 4.23 -10.36 -17.51
C CYS A 364 5.74 -10.47 -17.30
N ARG A 365 6.44 -9.33 -17.32
CA ARG A 365 7.88 -9.23 -16.99
C ARG A 365 8.08 -8.51 -15.65
N PRO A 366 7.91 -9.21 -14.50
CA PRO A 366 7.89 -8.56 -13.19
C PRO A 366 9.26 -7.99 -12.80
N ASP A 367 9.28 -6.72 -12.40
CA ASP A 367 10.41 -6.10 -11.72
C ASP A 367 10.36 -6.34 -10.19
N ARG A 368 11.27 -5.70 -9.43
CA ARG A 368 11.34 -5.83 -7.97
C ARG A 368 10.03 -5.47 -7.27
N ASP A 369 9.32 -4.46 -7.77
CA ASP A 369 8.11 -3.92 -7.15
C ASP A 369 6.88 -4.74 -7.53
N CYS A 370 6.87 -5.30 -8.74
CA CYS A 370 5.82 -6.18 -9.26
C CYS A 370 5.72 -7.50 -8.50
N ARG A 371 6.81 -8.02 -7.92
CA ARG A 371 6.81 -9.30 -7.16
C ARG A 371 5.86 -9.30 -5.95
N ASN A 372 5.52 -8.14 -5.42
CA ASN A 372 4.67 -8.00 -4.23
C ASN A 372 3.27 -7.47 -4.56
N VAL A 373 2.89 -7.47 -5.84
CA VAL A 373 1.65 -6.91 -6.34
C VAL A 373 0.96 -7.90 -7.26
N LYS A 374 -0.36 -8.00 -7.14
CA LYS A 374 -1.20 -8.89 -7.96
C LYS A 374 -2.04 -8.14 -9.00
N ASN A 375 -2.02 -6.81 -9.05
CA ASN A 375 -2.78 -6.01 -10.03
C ASN A 375 -1.95 -4.84 -10.61
N PRO A 376 -2.01 -4.56 -11.92
CA PRO A 376 -1.30 -3.43 -12.53
C PRO A 376 -1.68 -2.05 -11.97
N LEU A 377 -2.96 -1.81 -11.66
CA LEU A 377 -3.43 -0.55 -11.09
C LEU A 377 -2.83 -0.34 -9.70
N THR A 378 -2.88 -1.36 -8.86
CA THR A 378 -2.21 -1.39 -7.55
C THR A 378 -0.72 -1.01 -7.66
N TYR A 379 0.00 -1.57 -8.64
CA TYR A 379 1.40 -1.24 -8.85
C TYR A 379 1.59 0.27 -9.09
N TYR A 380 0.77 0.83 -9.97
CA TYR A 380 0.85 2.23 -10.36
C TYR A 380 0.55 3.18 -9.20
N LEU A 381 -0.52 2.92 -8.46
CA LEU A 381 -0.90 3.71 -7.28
C LEU A 381 0.17 3.67 -6.20
N ARG A 382 0.77 2.49 -5.98
CA ARG A 382 1.90 2.35 -5.06
C ARG A 382 3.10 3.19 -5.49
N LYS A 383 3.43 3.22 -6.79
CA LYS A 383 4.52 4.05 -7.32
C LYS A 383 4.26 5.54 -7.16
N LEU A 384 3.04 5.99 -7.49
CA LEU A 384 2.62 7.38 -7.28
C LEU A 384 2.77 7.79 -5.81
N TYR A 385 2.28 6.96 -4.89
CA TYR A 385 2.39 7.20 -3.46
C TYR A 385 3.84 7.34 -2.98
N LEU A 386 4.72 6.43 -3.40
CA LEU A 386 6.14 6.46 -3.03
C LEU A 386 6.84 7.73 -3.56
N GLU A 387 6.53 8.16 -4.79
CA GLU A 387 7.08 9.39 -5.35
C GLU A 387 6.56 10.65 -4.65
N SER A 388 5.26 10.71 -4.31
CA SER A 388 4.69 11.82 -3.54
C SER A 388 5.30 11.93 -2.13
N ARG A 389 5.60 10.81 -1.47
CA ARG A 389 6.31 10.81 -0.17
C ARG A 389 7.74 11.31 -0.27
N LYS A 390 8.45 11.00 -1.36
CA LYS A 390 9.82 11.49 -1.57
C LYS A 390 9.83 13.01 -1.78
N LYS A 391 8.90 13.53 -2.59
CA LYS A 391 8.76 14.97 -2.83
C LYS A 391 8.41 15.75 -1.56
N GLY A 392 7.48 15.23 -0.74
CA GLY A 392 7.09 15.85 0.52
C GLY A 392 8.18 15.89 1.61
N LYS A 393 9.25 15.09 1.48
CA LYS A 393 10.45 15.17 2.35
C LYS A 393 11.50 16.16 1.84
N GLY A 394 11.46 16.54 0.56
CA GLY A 394 12.42 17.47 -0.04
C GLY A 394 12.09 18.94 0.24
N GLU A 395 10.80 19.30 0.30
CA GLU A 395 10.36 20.69 0.52
C GLU A 395 10.53 21.17 1.97
N SER A 396 10.75 20.28 2.94
CA SER A 396 11.02 20.64 4.33
C SER A 396 12.50 20.92 4.65
N GLY A 397 13.37 20.95 3.63
CA GLY A 397 14.83 21.07 3.81
C GLY A 397 15.50 22.31 3.19
N GLU A 398 14.75 23.22 2.55
CA GLU A 398 15.34 24.29 1.71
C GLU A 398 14.95 25.73 2.11
N THR A 399 14.49 25.95 3.35
CA THR A 399 14.33 27.30 3.91
C THR A 399 15.09 27.45 5.21
N ASP A 400 16.42 27.44 5.15
CA ASP A 400 17.30 28.06 6.15
C ASP A 400 18.66 28.31 5.49
N GLY A 401 18.80 29.46 4.83
CA GLY A 401 20.08 29.83 4.23
C GLY A 401 20.06 30.99 3.26
N GLU A 402 19.42 32.12 3.57
CA GLU A 402 19.78 33.40 2.92
C GLU A 402 19.19 34.61 3.65
N LYS A 403 19.85 35.05 4.74
CA LYS A 403 19.90 36.47 5.15
C LYS A 403 21.21 36.72 5.91
N ASN A 404 22.24 37.12 5.18
CA ASN A 404 23.30 38.01 5.67
C ASN A 404 23.74 38.87 4.49
N GLY A 405 23.23 40.11 4.49
CA GLY A 405 23.54 41.20 3.57
C GLY A 405 22.95 42.46 4.15
#